data_AF-A0A847MAW0-F1
#
_entry.id   AF-A0A847MAW0-F1
#
_cell.length_a   1.000
_cell.length_b   1.000
_cell.length_c   1.000
_cell.angle_alpha   90.00
_cell.angle_beta   90.00
_cell.angle_gamma   90.00
#
_symmetry.space_group_name_H-M   'P 1'
#
loop_
_entity.id
_entity.type
_entity.pdbx_description
1 polymer ?
#
loop_
_entity_poly.entity_id
_entity_poly.type
_entity_poly.pdbx_seq_one_letter_code
_entity_poly.pdbx_strand_id
1 'polypeptide(L)' 'MLDRTSRQQLLDEISAEVRACRKCILHRTRTNAVPGEGSCSARVMFIGEAPGYHEDQQGRPFVGSAG' A
#
# COMPACT_ATOMS: atom_id res chain seq x y z
N MET A 1 -22.89 -4.11 9.49
CA MET A 1 -21.48 -4.44 9.84
C MET A 1 -20.92 -5.17 8.64
N LEU A 2 -19.90 -4.63 7.94
CA LEU A 2 -19.30 -5.33 6.81
C LEU A 2 -18.61 -6.60 7.33
N ASP A 3 -18.86 -7.75 6.70
CA ASP A 3 -18.16 -8.97 7.04
C ASP A 3 -16.66 -8.83 6.67
N ARG A 4 -15.82 -9.73 7.18
CA ARG A 4 -14.38 -9.65 7.00
C ARG A 4 -13.98 -9.74 5.51
N THR A 5 -14.70 -10.54 4.72
CA THR A 5 -14.45 -10.72 3.29
C THR A 5 -14.69 -9.43 2.53
N SER A 6 -15.82 -8.76 2.80
CA SER A 6 -16.14 -7.47 2.19
C SER A 6 -15.09 -6.40 2.50
N ARG A 7 -14.58 -6.33 3.74
CA ARG A 7 -13.51 -5.38 4.09
C ARG A 7 -12.19 -5.68 3.37
N GLN A 8 -11.84 -6.95 3.23
CA GLN A 8 -10.64 -7.33 2.48
C GLN A 8 -10.77 -6.95 1.00
N GLN A 9 -11.92 -7.22 0.38
CA GLN A 9 -12.20 -6.85 -1.00
C GLN A 9 -12.07 -5.34 -1.23
N LEU A 10 -12.60 -4.52 -0.32
CA LEU A 10 -12.45 -3.06 -0.41
C LEU A 10 -10.98 -2.61 -0.34
N LEU A 11 -10.15 -3.23 0.51
CA LEU A 11 -8.72 -2.92 0.56
C LEU A 11 -7.98 -3.37 -0.71
N ASP A 12 -8.40 -4.48 -1.30
CA ASP A 12 -7.83 -4.99 -2.55
C ASP A 12 -8.19 -4.06 -3.72
N GLU A 13 -9.43 -3.56 -3.78
CA GLU A 13 -9.88 -2.55 -4.74
C GLU A 13 -9.09 -1.25 -4.61
N ILE A 14 -8.95 -0.72 -3.39
CA ILE A 14 -8.11 0.46 -3.11
C ILE A 14 -6.66 0.20 -3.54
N SER A 15 -6.12 -0.98 -3.26
CA SER A 15 -4.76 -1.35 -3.66
C SER A 15 -4.58 -1.34 -5.18
N ALA A 16 -5.60 -1.81 -5.92
CA ALA A 16 -5.59 -1.75 -7.38
C ALA A 16 -5.63 -0.32 -7.91
N GLU A 17 -6.47 0.54 -7.32
CA GLU A 17 -6.53 1.97 -7.68
C GLU A 17 -5.20 2.70 -7.44
N VAL A 18 -4.56 2.44 -6.29
CA VAL A 18 -3.25 3.03 -5.96
C VAL A 18 -2.19 2.62 -6.98
N ARG A 19 -2.16 1.33 -7.36
CA ARG A 19 -1.22 0.81 -8.38
C ARG A 19 -1.41 1.50 -9.74
N ALA A 20 -2.66 1.76 -10.13
CA ALA A 20 -2.99 2.42 -11.39
C ALA A 20 -2.86 3.96 -11.36
N CYS A 21 -2.70 4.58 -10.18
CA CYS A 21 -2.81 6.02 -10.01
C CYS A 21 -1.73 6.81 -10.77
N ARG A 22 -2.15 7.72 -11.66
CA ARG A 22 -1.27 8.63 -12.43
C ARG A 22 -1.51 10.12 -12.14
N LYS A 23 -2.15 10.45 -11.00
CA LYS A 23 -2.63 11.80 -10.69
C LYS A 23 -1.54 12.82 -10.36
N CYS A 24 -0.31 12.40 -10.02
CA CYS A 24 0.81 13.29 -9.71
C CYS A 24 2.12 12.81 -10.35
N ILE A 25 3.16 13.64 -10.35
CA ILE A 25 4.45 13.35 -11.02
C ILE A 25 5.17 12.08 -10.53
N LEU A 26 4.90 11.63 -9.29
CA LEU A 26 5.58 10.47 -8.68
C LEU A 26 5.33 9.15 -9.44
N HIS A 27 4.24 9.07 -10.21
CA HIS A 27 3.97 7.88 -11.03
C HIS A 27 4.99 7.65 -12.15
N ARG A 28 5.75 8.68 -12.51
CA ARG A 28 6.71 8.63 -13.61
C ARG A 28 8.03 7.95 -13.21
N THR A 29 8.35 7.91 -11.92
CA THR A 29 9.66 7.48 -11.42
C THR A 29 9.62 6.20 -10.59
N ARG A 30 8.49 5.88 -9.97
CA ARG A 30 8.34 4.66 -9.17
C ARG A 30 8.43 3.40 -10.05
N THR A 31 9.03 2.34 -9.53
CA THR A 31 8.98 0.99 -10.11
C THR A 31 7.64 0.35 -9.75
N ASN A 32 7.27 0.40 -8.46
CA ASN A 32 6.01 -0.12 -7.96
C ASN A 32 5.32 0.92 -7.08
N ALA A 33 4.00 1.04 -7.19
CA ALA A 33 3.26 1.67 -6.12
C ALA A 33 3.21 0.72 -4.91
N VAL A 34 3.24 1.28 -3.72
CA VAL A 34 3.25 0.53 -2.46
C VAL A 34 1.97 0.84 -1.69
N PRO A 35 0.85 0.12 -1.96
CA PRO A 35 -0.31 0.18 -1.08
C PRO A 35 0.03 -0.41 0.29
N GLY A 36 -0.83 -0.16 1.29
CA GLY A 36 -0.68 -0.74 2.61
C GLY A 36 -0.81 -2.26 2.60
N GLU A 37 -0.14 -2.92 3.55
CA GLU A 37 -0.21 -4.37 3.77
C GLU A 37 -0.65 -4.63 5.22
N GLY A 38 -1.50 -5.64 5.44
CA GLY A 38 -1.90 -6.05 6.78
C GLY A 38 -3.31 -6.62 6.85
N SER A 39 -3.76 -6.91 8.07
CA SER A 39 -5.11 -7.43 8.30
C SER A 39 -6.17 -6.32 8.18
N CYS A 40 -7.22 -6.58 7.41
CA CYS A 40 -8.43 -5.75 7.37
C CYS A 40 -9.18 -5.63 8.71
N SER A 41 -8.78 -6.43 9.71
CA SER A 41 -9.27 -6.38 11.09
C SER A 41 -8.23 -5.91 12.10
N ALA A 42 -7.11 -5.34 11.65
CA ALA A 42 -6.10 -4.78 12.54
C ALA A 42 -6.72 -3.68 13.42
N ARG A 43 -6.38 -3.68 14.72
CA ARG A 43 -6.82 -2.66 15.68
C ARG A 43 -5.92 -1.44 15.71
N VAL A 44 -4.71 -1.56 15.15
CA VAL A 44 -3.67 -0.54 15.10
C VAL A 44 -3.15 -0.49 13.66
N MET A 45 -2.92 0.71 13.16
CA MET A 45 -2.36 0.98 11.84
C MET A 45 -1.12 1.87 12.01
N PHE A 46 -0.03 1.51 11.34
CA PHE A 46 1.19 2.31 11.28
C PHE A 46 1.24 3.04 9.93
N ILE A 47 1.57 4.33 9.95
CA ILE A 47 1.65 5.18 8.77
C ILE A 47 3.03 5.84 8.78
N GLY A 48 3.85 5.50 7.78
CA GLY A 48 5.13 6.15 7.52
C GLY A 48 5.00 7.35 6.59
N GLU A 49 6.13 7.88 6.13
CA GLU A 49 6.17 9.03 5.22
C GLU A 49 5.91 8.62 3.75
N ALA A 50 6.80 7.82 3.17
CA ALA A 50 6.75 7.38 1.77
C ALA A 50 7.58 6.11 1.54
N PRO A 51 7.39 5.39 0.41
CA PRO A 51 8.23 4.26 0.04
C PRO A 51 9.69 4.67 -0.20
N GLY A 52 10.64 3.94 0.40
CA GLY A 52 12.05 4.03 0.08
C GLY A 52 12.45 3.15 -1.10
N TYR A 53 13.76 2.99 -1.31
CA TYR A 53 14.29 2.19 -2.43
C TYR A 53 13.83 0.72 -2.38
N HIS A 54 13.96 0.05 -1.23
CA HIS A 54 13.58 -1.36 -1.13
C HIS A 54 12.06 -1.57 -1.23
N GLU A 55 11.27 -0.64 -0.69
CA GLU A 55 9.81 -0.64 -0.79
C GLU A 55 9.36 -0.46 -2.26
N ASP A 56 9.94 0.51 -2.98
CA ASP A 56 9.66 0.74 -4.40
C ASP A 56 10.01 -0.49 -5.26
N GLN A 57 11.13 -1.15 -4.98
CA GLN A 57 11.53 -2.35 -5.73
C GLN A 57 10.62 -3.56 -5.45
N GLN A 58 10.14 -3.72 -4.21
CA GLN A 58 9.36 -4.89 -3.80
C GLN A 58 7.84 -4.67 -3.86
N GLY A 59 7.38 -3.42 -3.94
CA GLY A 59 5.95 -3.11 -3.88
C GLY A 59 5.31 -3.35 -2.51
N ARG A 60 6.11 -3.37 -1.44
CA ARG A 60 5.69 -3.69 -0.06
C ARG A 60 6.19 -2.62 0.91
N PRO A 61 5.41 -2.23 1.94
CA PRO A 61 5.82 -1.21 2.89
C PRO A 61 6.80 -1.78 3.94
N PHE A 62 7.71 -0.94 4.44
CA PHE A 62 8.61 -1.25 5.57
C PHE A 62 9.45 -2.53 5.38
N VAL A 63 10.14 -2.67 4.24
CA VAL A 63 11.02 -3.82 3.93
C VAL A 63 12.50 -3.45 3.86
N GLY A 64 12.82 -2.15 3.93
CA GLY A 64 14.18 -1.64 4.07
C GLY A 64 14.66 -1.61 5.52
N SER A 65 15.81 -0.98 5.76
CA SER A 65 16.47 -0.99 7.07
C SER A 65 15.71 -0.27 8.19
N ALA A 66 14.76 0.61 7.85
CA ALA A 66 13.92 1.32 8.81
C ALA A 66 12.62 0.58 9.14
N GLY A 67 12.31 -0.50 8.41
CA GLY A 67 11.11 -1.31 8.59
C GLY A 67 11.19 -2.30 9.74
#